data_AF-A0AAX0Z131-F1
#
_entry.id   AF-A0AAX0Z131-F1
#
_cell.length_a   1.000
_cell.length_b   1.000
_cell.length_c   1.000
_cell.angle_alpha   90.00
_cell.angle_beta   90.00
_cell.angle_gamma   90.00
#
_symmetry.space_group_name_H-M   'P 1'
#
loop_
_entity.id
_entity.type
_entity.pdbx_description
1 polymer ?
#
loop_
_entity_poly.entity_id
_entity_poly.type
_entity_poly.pdbx_seq_one_letter_code
_entity_poly.pdbx_strand_id
1 'polypeptide(L)'
;MLNENTSKLLFVIGVFGWIISFILVLKLNSVTDIQKLKDQQAQHSLQIKDLLTKEIDAVYSKCEASLTIGKNIKWKGQFSLVEKYCTSPIISGDINNIAKCKEILKCKPSNP
;
A
#
# COMPACT_ATOMS: atom_id res chain seq x y z
N MET A 1 44.06 36.20 31.30
CA MET A 1 44.40 35.60 29.99
C MET A 1 44.16 34.12 30.09
N LEU A 2 43.26 33.56 29.27
CA LEU A 2 42.99 32.12 29.30
C LEU A 2 44.24 31.39 28.83
N ASN A 3 44.69 30.37 29.57
CA ASN A 3 45.86 29.59 29.20
C ASN A 3 45.65 28.99 27.80
N GLU A 4 46.66 29.10 26.93
CA GLU A 4 46.58 28.69 25.52
C GLU A 4 46.14 27.22 25.38
N ASN A 5 46.60 26.37 26.29
CA ASN A 5 46.22 24.95 26.34
C ASN A 5 44.74 24.75 26.71
N THR A 6 44.18 25.60 27.58
CA THR A 6 42.77 25.55 27.96
C THR A 6 41.86 26.03 26.81
N SER A 7 42.29 27.05 26.07
CA SER A 7 41.58 27.52 24.88
C SER A 7 41.51 26.45 23.78
N LYS A 8 42.64 25.78 23.49
CA LYS A 8 42.70 24.66 22.53
C LYS A 8 41.79 23.50 22.95
N LEU A 9 41.76 23.16 24.23
CA LEU A 9 40.93 22.07 24.75
C LEU A 9 39.43 22.37 24.67
N LEU A 10 39.03 23.62 24.97
CA LEU A 10 37.64 24.06 24.80
C LEU A 10 37.21 24.08 23.33
N PHE A 11 38.10 24.46 22.42
CA PHE A 11 37.82 24.42 20.99
C PHE A 11 37.58 22.99 20.49
N VAL A 12 38.41 22.03 20.90
CA VAL A 12 38.24 20.61 20.56
C VAL A 12 36.91 20.08 21.08
N ILE A 13 36.58 20.33 22.36
CA ILE A 13 35.30 19.90 22.95
C ILE A 13 34.10 20.53 22.20
N GLY A 14 34.20 21.81 21.84
CA GLY A 14 33.17 22.51 21.06
C GLY A 14 32.92 21.87 19.70
N VAL A 15 34.00 21.54 18.97
CA VAL A 15 33.90 20.88 17.66
C VAL A 15 33.30 19.48 17.78
N PHE A 16 33.74 18.69 18.76
CA PHE A 16 33.17 17.36 19.02
C PHE A 16 31.69 17.43 19.40
N GLY A 17 31.30 18.39 20.24
CA GLY A 17 29.89 18.61 20.60
C GLY A 17 29.02 18.96 19.39
N TRP A 18 29.55 19.78 18.47
CA TRP A 18 28.86 20.14 17.24
C TRP A 18 28.68 18.93 16.30
N ILE A 19 29.72 18.11 16.13
CA ILE A 19 29.66 16.89 15.31
C ILE A 19 28.62 15.91 15.86
N ILE A 20 28.60 15.67 17.18
CA ILE A 20 27.61 14.77 17.81
C ILE A 20 26.19 15.28 17.58
N SER A 21 25.98 16.59 17.75
CA SER A 21 24.68 17.21 17.52
C SER A 21 24.22 17.06 16.07
N PHE A 22 25.14 17.24 15.12
CA PHE A 22 24.86 17.07 13.69
C PHE A 22 24.47 15.62 13.35
N ILE A 23 25.19 14.62 13.89
CA ILE A 23 24.88 13.19 13.70
C ILE A 23 23.50 12.87 14.28
N LEU A 24 23.15 13.40 15.45
CA LEU A 24 21.84 13.19 16.07
C LEU A 24 20.72 13.77 15.22
N VAL A 25 20.87 14.98 14.68
CA VAL A 25 19.89 15.60 13.77
C VAL A 25 19.71 14.78 12.49
N LEU A 26 20.80 14.31 11.87
CA LEU A 26 20.73 13.43 10.69
C LEU A 26 20.01 12.12 11.00
N LYS A 27 20.29 11.51 12.15
CA LYS A 27 19.64 10.26 12.58
C LYS A 27 18.15 10.47 12.86
N LEU A 28 17.77 11.59 13.47
CA LEU A 28 16.38 11.92 13.75
C LEU A 28 15.57 12.15 12.46
N ASN A 29 16.14 12.87 11.48
CA ASN A 29 15.50 13.08 10.18
C ASN A 29 15.28 11.76 9.44
N SER A 30 16.31 10.90 9.36
CA SER A 30 16.18 9.61 8.68
C SER A 30 15.12 8.69 9.29
N VAL A 31 15.01 8.64 10.63
CA VAL A 31 13.94 7.88 11.30
C VAL A 31 12.56 8.45 10.97
N THR A 32 12.42 9.77 10.94
CA THR A 32 11.15 10.45 10.65
C THR A 32 10.71 10.22 9.20
N ASP A 33 11.63 10.31 8.24
CA ASP A 33 11.36 10.06 6.83
C ASP A 33 10.96 8.60 6.57
N ILE A 34 11.66 7.65 7.19
CA ILE A 34 11.32 6.21 7.11
C ILE A 34 9.91 5.97 7.66
N GLN A 35 9.57 6.58 8.79
CA GLN A 35 8.25 6.44 9.40
C GLN A 35 7.17 7.03 8.49
N LYS A 36 7.40 8.21 7.92
CA LYS A 36 6.47 8.85 6.99
C LYS A 36 6.25 8.03 5.73
N LEU A 37 7.30 7.47 5.14
CA LEU A 37 7.21 6.59 3.97
C LEU A 37 6.43 5.30 4.30
N LYS A 38 6.64 4.74 5.49
CA LYS A 38 5.91 3.56 5.96
C LYS A 38 4.41 3.84 6.12
N ASP A 39 4.07 4.99 6.71
CA ASP A 39 2.68 5.40 6.88
C ASP A 39 2.00 5.68 5.52
N GLN A 40 2.71 6.32 4.59
CA GLN A 40 2.21 6.50 3.21
C GLN A 40 1.99 5.17 2.49
N GLN A 41 2.92 4.22 2.61
CA GLN A 41 2.78 2.91 2.00
C GLN A 41 1.57 2.15 2.58
N ALA A 42 1.35 2.22 3.89
CA ALA A 42 0.19 1.60 4.55
C ALA A 42 -1.13 2.22 4.06
N GLN A 43 -1.19 3.56 3.94
CA GLN A 43 -2.38 4.24 3.41
C GLN A 43 -2.63 3.91 1.94
N HIS A 44 -1.60 3.92 1.10
CA HIS A 44 -1.73 3.58 -0.32
C HIS A 44 -2.19 2.13 -0.50
N SER A 45 -1.68 1.20 0.32
CA SER A 45 -2.11 -0.19 0.31
C SER A 45 -3.60 -0.34 0.66
N LEU A 46 -4.08 0.39 1.66
CA LEU A 46 -5.51 0.41 2.02
C LEU A 46 -6.38 1.00 0.90
N GLN A 47 -5.97 2.11 0.29
CA GLN A 47 -6.70 2.71 -0.83
C GLN A 47 -6.78 1.78 -2.03
N ILE A 48 -5.67 1.11 -2.38
CA ILE A 48 -5.63 0.12 -3.45
C ILE A 48 -6.57 -1.05 -3.12
N LYS A 49 -6.55 -1.56 -1.88
CA LYS A 49 -7.45 -2.62 -1.43
C LYS A 49 -8.93 -2.21 -1.57
N ASP A 50 -9.30 -1.00 -1.15
CA ASP A 50 -10.67 -0.49 -1.27
C ASP A 50 -11.11 -0.38 -2.73
N LEU A 51 -10.26 0.17 -3.60
CA LEU A 51 -10.53 0.30 -5.03
C LEU A 51 -10.76 -1.06 -5.70
N LEU A 52 -9.87 -2.02 -5.42
CA LEU A 52 -9.96 -3.39 -5.92
C LEU A 52 -11.23 -4.09 -5.42
N THR A 53 -11.58 -3.90 -4.15
CA THR A 53 -12.79 -4.50 -3.55
C THR A 53 -14.05 -3.93 -4.19
N LYS A 54 -14.10 -2.62 -4.45
CA LYS A 54 -15.22 -1.98 -5.18
C LYS A 54 -15.37 -2.51 -6.59
N GLU A 55 -14.26 -2.74 -7.29
CA GLU A 55 -14.30 -3.32 -8.65
C GLU A 55 -14.83 -4.76 -8.61
N ILE A 56 -14.38 -5.58 -7.65
CA ILE A 56 -14.89 -6.94 -7.43
C ILE A 56 -16.39 -6.90 -7.14
N ASP A 57 -16.86 -6.00 -6.28
CA ASP A 57 -18.27 -5.87 -5.92
C ASP A 57 -19.13 -5.42 -7.09
N ALA A 58 -18.63 -4.48 -7.91
CA ALA A 58 -19.32 -4.03 -9.11
C ALA A 58 -19.48 -5.16 -10.13
N VAL A 59 -18.45 -6.00 -10.32
CA VAL A 59 -18.52 -7.15 -11.22
C VAL A 59 -19.39 -8.26 -10.61
N TYR A 60 -19.33 -8.49 -9.31
CA TYR A 60 -20.18 -9.44 -8.59
C TYR A 60 -21.67 -9.07 -8.73
N SER A 61 -22.04 -7.82 -8.47
CA SER A 61 -23.43 -7.34 -8.61
C SER A 61 -23.96 -7.50 -10.04
N LYS A 62 -23.11 -7.26 -11.05
CA LYS A 62 -23.47 -7.49 -12.46
C LYS A 62 -23.62 -8.98 -12.79
N CYS A 63 -22.79 -9.83 -12.19
CA CYS A 63 -22.88 -11.29 -12.30
C CYS A 63 -24.19 -11.81 -11.69
N GLU A 64 -24.53 -11.36 -10.48
CA GLU A 64 -25.80 -11.68 -9.82
C GLU A 64 -27.01 -11.19 -10.64
N ALA A 65 -26.95 -9.98 -11.20
CA ALA A 65 -27.98 -9.46 -12.09
C ALA A 65 -28.12 -10.28 -13.39
N SER A 66 -27.02 -10.84 -13.92
CA SER A 66 -27.09 -11.72 -15.09
C SER A 66 -27.76 -13.05 -14.76
N LEU A 67 -27.42 -13.67 -13.62
CA LEU A 67 -28.02 -14.91 -13.15
C LEU A 67 -29.52 -14.76 -12.84
N THR A 68 -29.91 -13.63 -12.27
CA THR A 68 -31.31 -13.38 -11.86
C THR A 68 -32.21 -12.88 -13.00
N ILE A 69 -31.68 -12.04 -13.91
CA ILE A 69 -32.47 -11.37 -14.97
C ILE A 69 -32.24 -12.04 -16.34
N GLY A 70 -31.32 -13.00 -16.46
CA GLY A 70 -31.00 -13.66 -17.73
C GLY A 70 -30.30 -12.75 -18.74
N LYS A 71 -29.67 -11.65 -18.29
CA LYS A 71 -28.96 -10.72 -19.17
C LYS A 71 -27.64 -11.32 -19.65
N ASN A 72 -27.46 -11.38 -20.98
CA ASN A 72 -26.20 -11.80 -21.59
C ASN A 72 -25.03 -10.86 -21.22
N ILE A 73 -23.97 -11.44 -20.68
CA ILE A 73 -22.77 -10.72 -20.23
C ILE A 73 -21.88 -10.39 -21.44
N LYS A 74 -21.79 -9.10 -21.80
CA LYS A 74 -20.91 -8.61 -22.88
C LYS A 74 -19.51 -8.17 -22.41
N TRP A 75 -19.21 -8.28 -21.11
CA TRP A 75 -18.13 -7.51 -20.45
C TRP A 75 -16.85 -8.29 -20.16
N LYS A 76 -16.33 -9.05 -21.14
CA LYS A 76 -15.15 -9.95 -20.97
C LYS A 76 -13.90 -9.27 -20.37
N GLY A 77 -13.66 -7.99 -20.68
CA GLY A 77 -12.50 -7.24 -20.18
C GLY A 77 -12.51 -7.01 -18.66
N GLN A 78 -13.68 -6.74 -18.07
CA GLN A 78 -13.81 -6.53 -16.62
C GLN A 78 -13.60 -7.82 -15.83
N PHE A 79 -14.07 -8.96 -16.36
CA PHE A 79 -13.81 -10.28 -15.77
C PHE A 79 -12.32 -10.65 -15.76
N SER A 80 -11.59 -10.35 -16.85
CA SER A 80 -10.15 -10.64 -16.92
C SER A 80 -9.34 -9.82 -15.91
N LEU A 81 -9.72 -8.56 -15.67
CA LEU A 81 -9.10 -7.72 -14.64
C LEU A 81 -9.38 -8.29 -13.24
N VAL A 82 -10.64 -8.61 -12.94
CA VAL A 82 -11.03 -9.16 -11.65
C VAL A 82 -10.37 -10.51 -11.38
N GLU A 83 -10.25 -11.39 -12.37
CA GLU A 83 -9.54 -12.67 -12.26
C GLU A 83 -8.07 -12.48 -11.84
N LYS A 84 -7.39 -11.46 -12.38
CA LYS A 84 -6.03 -11.07 -11.93
C LYS A 84 -6.03 -10.49 -10.51
N TYR A 85 -7.03 -9.72 -10.13
CA TYR A 85 -7.11 -9.13 -8.79
C TYR A 85 -7.46 -10.14 -7.71
N CYS A 86 -8.29 -11.12 -8.04
CA CYS A 86 -8.67 -12.22 -7.16
C CYS A 86 -7.49 -13.12 -6.75
N THR A 87 -6.43 -13.14 -7.55
CA THR A 87 -5.18 -13.86 -7.25
C THR A 87 -4.11 -12.96 -6.61
N SER A 88 -4.38 -11.66 -6.46
CA SER A 88 -3.45 -10.72 -5.83
C SER A 88 -3.39 -10.94 -4.31
N PRO A 89 -2.19 -10.93 -3.70
CA PRO A 89 -2.04 -11.09 -2.24
C PRO A 89 -2.75 -10.00 -1.43
N ILE A 90 -3.04 -8.85 -2.04
CA ILE A 90 -3.76 -7.73 -1.43
C ILE A 90 -5.24 -8.08 -1.14
N ILE A 91 -5.83 -8.92 -2.00
CA ILE A 91 -7.25 -9.29 -1.95
C ILE A 91 -7.43 -10.71 -1.42
N SER A 92 -6.49 -11.60 -1.71
CA SER A 92 -6.55 -13.02 -1.32
C SER A 92 -6.54 -13.26 0.19
N GLY A 93 -6.24 -12.25 1.02
CA GLY A 93 -6.37 -12.32 2.48
C GLY A 93 -7.79 -12.13 3.00
N ASP A 94 -8.75 -11.73 2.17
CA ASP A 94 -10.13 -11.40 2.57
C ASP A 94 -11.12 -12.47 2.09
N ILE A 95 -11.66 -13.27 3.01
CA ILE A 95 -12.51 -14.43 2.72
C ILE A 95 -13.76 -14.02 1.89
N ASN A 96 -14.32 -12.85 2.17
CA ASN A 96 -15.50 -12.35 1.45
C ASN A 96 -15.16 -12.05 -0.02
N ASN A 97 -14.00 -11.44 -0.27
CA ASN A 97 -13.55 -11.16 -1.63
C ASN A 97 -13.22 -12.45 -2.39
N ILE A 98 -12.63 -13.44 -1.73
CA ILE A 98 -12.38 -14.76 -2.32
C ILE A 98 -13.69 -15.45 -2.72
N ALA A 99 -14.73 -15.37 -1.87
CA ALA A 99 -16.03 -15.93 -2.18
C ALA A 99 -16.67 -15.24 -3.40
N LYS A 100 -16.67 -13.90 -3.42
CA LYS A 100 -17.17 -13.10 -4.57
C LYS A 100 -16.39 -13.43 -5.84
N CYS A 101 -15.07 -13.55 -5.75
CA CYS A 101 -14.21 -13.95 -6.87
C CYS A 101 -14.58 -15.31 -7.46
N LYS A 102 -14.91 -16.30 -6.63
CA LYS A 102 -15.36 -17.62 -7.11
C LYS A 102 -16.70 -17.55 -7.84
N GLU A 103 -17.63 -16.75 -7.35
CA GLU A 103 -18.93 -16.55 -8.02
C GLU A 103 -18.77 -15.81 -9.35
N ILE A 104 -17.91 -14.80 -9.41
CA ILE A 104 -17.58 -14.08 -10.66
C ILE A 104 -17.00 -15.05 -11.71
N LEU A 105 -16.13 -15.98 -11.31
CA LEU A 105 -15.58 -16.98 -12.24
C LEU A 105 -16.68 -17.89 -12.84
N LYS A 106 -17.75 -18.18 -12.09
CA LYS A 106 -18.90 -18.96 -12.60
C LYS A 106 -19.74 -18.17 -13.61
N CYS A 107 -19.79 -16.85 -13.46
CA CYS A 107 -20.47 -15.95 -14.40
C CYS A 107 -19.66 -15.63 -15.66
N LYS A 108 -18.44 -16.14 -15.79
CA LYS A 108 -17.62 -15.90 -16.99
C LYS A 108 -18.36 -16.47 -18.20
N PRO A 109 -18.69 -15.64 -19.22
CA PRO A 109 -19.36 -16.15 -20.41
C PRO A 109 -18.42 -17.15 -21.10
N SER A 110 -18.83 -18.42 -21.13
CA SER A 110 -18.19 -19.44 -21.95
C SER A 110 -18.20 -18.96 -23.39
N ASN A 111 -17.01 -18.83 -24.00
CA ASN A 111 -16.91 -18.49 -25.42
C ASN A 111 -17.75 -19.48 -26.24
N PRO A 112 -18.56 -19.02 -27.22
CA PRO A 112 -18.87 -19.85 -28.37
C PRO A 112 -17.60 -20.13 -29.19
#